data_AF-A0A7Y2HBY4-F1
#
_entry.id   AF-A0A7Y2HBY4-F1
#
_cell.length_a   1.000
_cell.length_b   1.000
_cell.length_c   1.000
_cell.angle_alpha   90.00
_cell.angle_beta   90.00
_cell.angle_gamma   90.00
#
_symmetry.space_group_name_H-M   'P 1'
#
loop_
_entity.id
_entity.type
_entity.pdbx_description
1 polymer ?
#
loop_
_entity_poly.entity_id
_entity_poly.type
_entity_poly.pdbx_seq_one_letter_code
_entity_poly.pdbx_strand_id
1 'polypeptide(L)'
;MANVLDVILKTIEDVQQKNRKNPNEETADPSVFDLLRKKIQEVDGKVQSNQVQKGRRNAKSILDIIKDGIEGARKENRADSKVATAPKSVFEDLLKKIEKGPQRQAATGIRKIVQDFNLDVSRVPKEMLGQIQSQYQGDVKKLNQSYAQAIYNVTKKLR
;
A
#
# COMPACT_ATOMS: atom_id res chain seq x y z
N MET A 1 16.90 1.65 -6.69
CA MET A 1 15.47 1.90 -6.96
C MET A 1 14.78 2.05 -5.61
N ALA A 2 14.12 3.17 -5.32
CA ALA A 2 13.46 3.34 -4.02
C ALA A 2 12.33 2.31 -3.88
N ASN A 3 12.36 1.50 -2.84
CA ASN A 3 11.26 0.61 -2.50
C ASN A 3 10.06 1.43 -2.02
N VAL A 4 8.86 0.89 -2.18
CA VAL A 4 7.63 1.52 -1.65
C VAL A 4 7.82 1.88 -0.18
N LEU A 5 8.55 1.06 0.58
CA LEU A 5 8.85 1.27 1.99
C LEU A 5 9.77 2.48 2.23
N ASP A 6 10.77 2.74 1.38
CA ASP A 6 11.65 3.92 1.47
C ASP A 6 10.88 5.22 1.27
N VAL A 7 9.93 5.21 0.33
CA VAL A 7 9.07 6.37 0.03
C VAL A 7 8.21 6.71 1.24
N ILE A 8 7.85 5.71 2.04
CA ILE A 8 6.99 5.87 3.21
C ILE A 8 7.80 6.35 4.40
N LEU A 9 8.98 5.77 4.64
CA LEU A 9 9.91 6.27 5.65
C LEU A 9 10.24 7.75 5.39
N LYS A 10 10.51 8.10 4.13
CA LYS A 10 10.73 9.49 3.72
C LYS A 10 9.48 10.36 3.89
N THR A 11 8.29 9.80 3.65
CA THR A 11 7.03 10.53 3.88
C THR A 11 6.79 10.80 5.36
N ILE A 12 7.06 9.83 6.22
CA ILE A 12 7.01 9.98 7.68
C ILE A 12 7.94 11.12 8.11
N GLU A 13 9.17 11.12 7.60
CA GLU A 13 10.15 12.19 7.86
C GLU A 13 9.67 13.55 7.35
N ASP A 14 9.15 13.62 6.12
CA ASP A 14 8.62 14.85 5.54
C ASP A 14 7.49 15.44 6.38
N VAL A 15 6.55 14.58 6.84
CA VAL A 15 5.42 15.03 7.66
C VAL A 15 5.93 15.48 9.03
N GLN A 16 6.79 14.71 9.68
CA GLN A 16 7.40 15.10 10.95
C GLN A 16 8.16 16.44 10.85
N GLN A 17 8.88 16.68 9.76
CA GLN A 17 9.60 17.93 9.52
C GLN A 17 8.66 19.11 9.21
N LYS A 18 7.62 18.92 8.40
CA LYS A 18 6.64 19.98 8.10
C LYS A 18 5.90 20.41 9.35
N ASN A 19 5.53 19.44 10.17
CA ASN A 19 4.85 19.65 11.42
C ASN A 19 5.72 20.37 12.45
N ARG A 20 7.01 20.02 12.58
CA ARG A 20 7.99 20.79 13.38
C ARG A 20 8.12 22.25 12.94
N LYS A 21 7.82 22.55 11.67
CA LYS A 21 7.87 23.91 11.10
C LYS A 21 6.55 24.66 11.21
N ASN A 22 5.45 24.01 11.58
CA ASN A 22 4.14 24.63 11.73
C ASN A 22 3.60 24.41 13.16
N PRO A 23 3.83 25.35 14.11
CA PRO A 23 3.42 25.19 15.50
C PRO A 23 1.90 25.15 15.71
N ASN A 24 1.11 25.49 14.70
CA ASN A 24 -0.35 25.47 14.74
C ASN A 24 -0.96 24.12 14.32
N GLU A 25 -0.15 23.17 13.86
CA GLU A 25 -0.61 21.81 13.54
C GLU A 25 -0.36 20.89 14.73
N GLU A 26 -1.45 20.40 15.33
CA GLU A 26 -1.39 19.28 16.27
C GLU A 26 -0.61 18.14 15.61
N THR A 27 0.49 17.77 16.25
CA THR A 27 1.43 16.79 15.72
C THR A 27 1.55 15.68 16.73
N ALA A 28 1.61 14.45 16.23
CA ALA A 28 1.88 13.29 17.05
C ALA A 28 3.16 13.48 17.87
N ASP A 29 3.23 12.85 19.03
CA ASP A 29 4.49 12.76 19.74
C ASP A 29 5.57 12.13 18.83
N PRO A 30 6.83 12.60 18.85
CA PRO A 30 7.92 12.00 18.07
C PRO A 30 8.00 10.47 18.19
N SER A 31 7.66 9.93 19.36
CA SER A 31 7.57 8.49 19.63
C SER A 31 6.58 7.74 18.71
N VAL A 32 5.51 8.38 18.23
CA VAL A 32 4.55 7.81 17.26
C VAL A 32 5.20 7.59 15.91
N PHE A 33 6.00 8.54 15.46
CA PHE A 33 6.73 8.41 14.19
C PHE A 33 7.80 7.33 14.28
N ASP A 34 8.46 7.19 15.43
CA ASP A 34 9.43 6.11 15.67
C ASP A 34 8.75 4.74 15.69
N LEU A 35 7.57 4.63 16.30
CA LEU A 35 6.73 3.42 16.27
C LEU A 35 6.33 3.04 14.84
N LEU A 36 5.93 4.02 14.03
CA LEU A 36 5.59 3.81 12.63
C LEU A 36 6.82 3.37 11.81
N ARG A 37 7.98 4.01 12.00
CA ARG A 37 9.23 3.58 11.36
C ARG A 37 9.57 2.14 11.73
N LYS A 38 9.50 1.80 13.02
CA LYS A 38 9.79 0.46 13.51
C LYS A 38 8.86 -0.58 12.89
N LYS A 39 7.55 -0.34 12.85
CA LYS A 39 6.59 -1.26 12.20
C LYS A 39 6.83 -1.39 10.70
N ILE A 40 7.18 -0.30 10.03
CA ILE A 40 7.50 -0.34 8.59
C ILE A 40 8.79 -1.12 8.33
N GLN A 41 9.81 -0.95 9.16
CA GLN A 41 11.05 -1.74 9.10
C GLN A 41 10.81 -3.22 9.38
N GLU A 42 9.94 -3.55 10.34
CA GLU A 42 9.53 -4.94 10.59
C GLU A 42 8.79 -5.55 9.40
N VAL A 43 7.92 -4.77 8.75
CA VAL A 43 7.24 -5.19 7.51
C VAL A 43 8.26 -5.36 6.38
N ASP A 44 9.21 -4.44 6.22
CA ASP A 44 10.28 -4.54 5.21
C ASP A 44 11.13 -5.78 5.41
N GLY A 45 11.57 -6.06 6.64
CA GLY A 45 12.31 -7.28 6.97
C GLY A 45 11.52 -8.56 6.63
N LYS A 46 10.20 -8.55 6.86
CA LYS A 46 9.31 -9.66 6.47
C LYS A 46 9.17 -9.79 4.95
N VAL A 47 9.09 -8.66 4.23
CA VAL A 47 9.03 -8.59 2.76
C VAL A 47 10.30 -9.17 2.15
N GLN A 48 11.47 -8.72 2.62
CA GLN A 48 12.77 -9.17 2.12
C GLN A 48 13.01 -10.66 2.41
N SER A 49 12.49 -11.19 3.51
CA SER A 49 12.60 -12.60 3.87
C SER A 49 11.48 -13.49 3.28
N ASN A 50 10.60 -12.96 2.42
CA ASN A 50 9.42 -13.63 1.87
C ASN A 50 8.48 -14.23 2.94
N GLN A 51 8.56 -13.77 4.19
CA GLN A 51 7.75 -14.27 5.30
C GLN A 51 6.35 -13.65 5.33
N VAL A 52 6.13 -12.58 4.58
CA VAL A 52 4.87 -11.82 4.55
C VAL A 52 3.65 -12.69 4.22
N GLN A 53 3.82 -13.62 3.29
CA GLN A 53 2.74 -14.49 2.82
C GLN A 53 2.71 -15.84 3.56
N LYS A 54 3.71 -16.13 4.40
CA LYS A 54 3.85 -17.43 5.06
C LYS A 54 2.73 -17.62 6.10
N GLY A 55 1.93 -18.67 5.93
CA GLY A 55 0.83 -19.02 6.83
C GLY A 55 -0.45 -18.20 6.65
N ARG A 56 -0.56 -17.37 5.61
CA ARG A 56 -1.78 -16.58 5.32
C ARG A 56 -2.75 -17.34 4.42
N ARG A 57 -4.04 -17.22 4.74
CA ARG A 57 -5.14 -17.82 3.96
C ARG A 57 -5.37 -17.09 2.62
N ASN A 58 -5.10 -15.79 2.57
CA ASN A 58 -5.22 -14.94 1.37
C ASN A 58 -3.98 -14.04 1.25
N ALA A 59 -3.51 -13.85 0.01
CA ALA A 59 -2.43 -12.90 -0.27
C ALA A 59 -2.93 -11.46 -0.04
N LYS A 60 -2.20 -10.69 0.74
CA LYS A 60 -2.44 -9.24 0.92
C LYS A 60 -1.43 -8.44 0.12
N SER A 61 -1.85 -7.29 -0.41
CA SER A 61 -0.93 -6.33 -1.05
C SER A 61 0.04 -5.78 0.00
N ILE A 62 1.26 -5.44 -0.42
CA ILE A 62 2.24 -4.74 0.43
C ILE A 62 1.60 -3.48 1.03
N LEU A 63 0.77 -2.77 0.26
CA LEU A 63 0.05 -1.57 0.71
C LEU A 63 -0.93 -1.87 1.84
N ASP A 64 -1.70 -2.95 1.73
CA ASP A 64 -2.66 -3.36 2.77
C ASP A 64 -1.95 -3.71 4.07
N ILE A 65 -0.78 -4.35 3.97
CA ILE A 65 0.01 -4.77 5.12
C ILE A 65 0.60 -3.58 5.84
N ILE A 66 1.04 -2.59 5.08
CA ILE A 66 1.50 -1.31 5.61
C ILE A 66 0.33 -0.59 6.29
N LYS A 67 -0.84 -0.55 5.66
CA LYS A 67 -2.05 0.06 6.24
C LYS A 67 -2.44 -0.62 7.55
N ASP A 68 -2.44 -1.95 7.60
CA ASP A 68 -2.65 -2.73 8.83
C ASP A 68 -1.61 -2.38 9.91
N GLY A 69 -0.34 -2.22 9.52
CA GLY A 69 0.74 -1.83 10.43
C GLY A 69 0.54 -0.44 11.02
N ILE A 70 0.16 0.53 10.18
CA ILE A 70 -0.16 1.90 10.57
C ILE A 70 -1.37 1.94 11.51
N GLU A 71 -2.44 1.20 11.19
CA GLU A 71 -3.61 1.08 12.06
C GLU A 71 -3.28 0.39 13.39
N GLY A 72 -2.41 -0.61 13.37
CA GLY A 72 -1.92 -1.27 14.57
C GLY A 72 -1.15 -0.31 15.49
N ALA A 73 -0.22 0.48 14.94
CA ALA A 73 0.49 1.52 15.69
C ALA A 73 -0.48 2.56 16.26
N ARG A 74 -1.52 2.93 15.51
CA ARG A 74 -2.57 3.85 15.99
C ARG A 74 -3.36 3.26 17.16
N LYS A 75 -3.69 1.96 17.12
CA LYS A 75 -4.39 1.27 18.23
C LYS A 75 -3.53 1.17 19.48
N GLU A 76 -2.25 0.84 19.33
CA GLU A 76 -1.28 0.78 20.44
C GLU A 76 -1.10 2.16 21.09
N ASN A 77 -0.97 3.23 20.30
CA ASN A 77 -0.88 4.60 20.83
C ASN A 77 -2.19 5.09 21.48
N ARG A 78 -3.35 4.61 21.05
CA ARG A 78 -4.62 4.93 21.73
C ARG A 78 -4.75 4.23 23.09
N ALA A 79 -4.07 3.09 23.26
CA ALA A 79 -4.05 2.37 24.52
C ALA A 79 -3.06 2.98 25.53
N ASP A 80 -2.05 3.71 25.05
CA ASP A 80 -1.10 4.44 25.88
C ASP A 80 -1.54 5.90 26.09
N SER A 81 -2.13 6.18 27.25
CA SER A 81 -2.64 7.52 27.59
C SER A 81 -1.55 8.59 27.70
N LYS A 82 -0.27 8.22 27.66
CA LYS A 82 0.87 9.13 27.77
C LYS A 82 1.42 9.62 26.42
N VAL A 83 0.94 9.08 25.30
CA VAL A 83 1.50 9.38 23.97
C VAL A 83 0.46 10.07 23.10
N ALA A 84 0.75 11.30 22.67
CA ALA A 84 -0.15 12.06 21.79
C ALA A 84 -0.33 11.34 20.45
N THR A 85 -1.54 10.84 20.20
CA THR A 85 -1.88 10.13 18.95
C THR A 85 -1.84 11.12 17.78
N ALA A 86 -1.20 10.77 16.66
CA ALA A 86 -1.18 11.63 15.48
C ALA A 86 -2.62 11.97 15.02
N PRO A 87 -2.87 13.20 14.54
CA PRO A 87 -4.16 13.54 13.96
C PRO A 87 -4.46 12.67 12.73
N LYS A 88 -5.75 12.47 12.45
CA LYS A 88 -6.20 11.70 11.27
C LYS A 88 -5.58 12.21 9.96
N SER A 89 -5.38 13.52 9.82
CA SER A 89 -4.79 14.15 8.63
C SER A 89 -3.41 13.63 8.29
N VAL A 90 -2.54 13.37 9.28
CA VAL A 90 -1.19 12.83 9.09
C VAL A 90 -1.24 11.42 8.48
N PHE A 91 -2.18 10.60 8.95
CA PHE A 91 -2.39 9.26 8.41
C PHE A 91 -2.98 9.29 7.00
N GLU A 92 -3.91 10.21 6.74
CA GLU A 92 -4.49 10.40 5.41
C GLU A 92 -3.45 10.92 4.41
N ASP A 93 -2.59 11.85 4.80
CA ASP A 93 -1.50 12.35 3.96
C ASP A 93 -0.44 11.28 3.69
N LEU A 94 -0.15 10.43 4.69
CA LEU A 94 0.67 9.24 4.52
C LEU A 94 0.05 8.28 3.51
N LEU A 95 -1.22 7.90 3.69
CA LEU A 95 -1.94 7.01 2.77
C LEU A 95 -1.99 7.58 1.35
N LYS A 96 -2.26 8.87 1.22
CA LYS A 96 -2.32 9.57 -0.07
C LYS A 96 -0.96 9.63 -0.75
N LYS A 97 0.13 9.84 -0.01
CA LYS A 97 1.51 9.80 -0.54
C LYS A 97 1.98 8.38 -0.84
N ILE A 98 1.51 7.38 -0.08
CA ILE A 98 1.72 5.95 -0.34
C ILE A 98 1.09 5.55 -1.67
N GLU A 99 -0.18 5.89 -1.87
CA GLU A 99 -0.91 5.63 -3.12
C GLU A 99 -0.29 6.38 -4.31
N LYS A 100 0.27 7.58 -4.07
CA LYS A 100 1.00 8.38 -5.05
C LYS A 100 2.47 8.02 -5.20
N GLY A 101 2.98 7.08 -4.39
CA GLY A 101 4.37 6.63 -4.42
C GLY A 101 4.78 6.22 -5.83
N PRO A 102 6.08 6.28 -6.16
CA PRO A 102 6.59 6.29 -7.52
C PRO A 102 5.89 5.19 -8.31
N GLN A 103 4.97 5.59 -9.19
CA GLN A 103 4.45 4.74 -10.25
C GLN A 103 5.67 4.34 -11.06
N ARG A 104 6.39 3.29 -10.61
CA ARG A 104 7.48 2.70 -11.35
C ARG A 104 6.89 2.42 -12.72
N GLN A 105 7.52 2.96 -13.75
CA GLN A 105 7.09 2.80 -15.12
C GLN A 105 6.77 1.32 -15.38
N ALA A 106 5.48 1.07 -15.63
CA ALA A 106 4.89 -0.08 -16.30
C ALA A 106 5.41 -1.48 -15.93
N ALA A 107 4.96 -2.02 -14.78
CA ALA A 107 4.50 -3.40 -14.78
C ALA A 107 3.00 -3.37 -15.04
N THR A 108 2.54 -3.80 -16.22
CA THR A 108 1.13 -4.11 -16.47
C THR A 108 0.94 -5.63 -16.36
N GLY A 109 -0.28 -6.06 -16.05
CA GLY A 109 -0.61 -7.49 -15.98
C GLY A 109 -0.06 -8.22 -14.75
N ILE A 110 0.22 -9.53 -14.91
CA ILE A 110 0.57 -10.42 -13.80
C ILE A 110 1.87 -10.00 -13.12
N ARG A 111 2.83 -9.42 -13.84
CA ARG A 111 4.07 -8.91 -13.23
C ARG A 111 3.81 -7.85 -12.16
N LYS A 112 2.78 -7.01 -12.38
CA LYS A 112 2.36 -6.02 -11.39
C LYS A 112 1.81 -6.69 -10.15
N ILE A 113 0.94 -7.70 -10.33
CA ILE A 113 0.35 -8.45 -9.22
C ILE A 113 1.44 -9.17 -8.41
N VAL A 114 2.40 -9.80 -9.09
CA VAL A 114 3.54 -10.46 -8.43
C VAL A 114 4.34 -9.48 -7.58
N GLN A 115 4.59 -8.27 -8.10
CA GLN A 115 5.30 -7.24 -7.37
C GLN A 115 4.49 -6.65 -6.21
N ASP A 116 3.24 -6.24 -6.46
CA ASP A 116 2.35 -5.58 -5.49
C ASP A 116 2.05 -6.50 -4.30
N PHE A 117 2.04 -7.81 -4.53
CA PHE A 117 1.79 -8.82 -3.51
C PHE A 117 3.06 -9.53 -3.03
N ASN A 118 4.25 -9.16 -3.51
CA ASN A 118 5.52 -9.82 -3.20
C ASN A 118 5.45 -11.36 -3.33
N LEU A 119 4.92 -11.85 -4.45
CA LEU A 119 4.73 -13.28 -4.69
C LEU A 119 6.03 -13.90 -5.21
N ASP A 120 6.46 -15.01 -4.60
CA ASP A 120 7.57 -15.80 -5.13
C ASP A 120 7.06 -16.71 -6.26
N VAL A 121 7.34 -16.30 -7.50
CA VAL A 121 7.00 -17.07 -8.70
C VAL A 121 8.17 -17.88 -9.25
N SER A 122 9.34 -17.87 -8.58
CA SER A 122 10.54 -18.56 -9.06
C SER A 122 10.36 -20.08 -9.20
N ARG A 123 9.45 -20.65 -8.39
CA ARG A 123 9.12 -22.07 -8.36
C ARG A 123 7.91 -22.43 -9.24
N VAL A 124 7.27 -21.44 -9.85
CA VAL A 124 6.06 -21.67 -10.65
C VAL A 124 6.45 -21.98 -12.10
N PRO A 125 5.99 -23.10 -12.68
CA PRO A 125 6.25 -23.42 -14.08
C PRO A 125 5.79 -22.31 -15.02
N LYS A 126 6.58 -22.05 -16.08
CA LYS A 126 6.27 -21.01 -17.07
C LYS A 126 4.91 -21.20 -17.74
N GLU A 127 4.50 -22.45 -17.95
CA GLU A 127 3.21 -22.81 -18.53
C GLU A 127 2.03 -22.37 -17.65
N MET A 128 2.11 -22.59 -16.34
CA MET A 128 1.10 -22.13 -15.39
C MET A 128 1.04 -20.61 -15.32
N LEU A 129 2.19 -19.93 -15.34
CA LEU A 129 2.23 -18.47 -15.43
C LEU A 129 1.59 -17.96 -16.74
N GLY A 130 1.77 -18.70 -17.84
CA GLY A 130 1.11 -18.43 -19.12
C GLY A 130 -0.40 -18.55 -19.05
N GLN A 131 -0.91 -19.59 -18.38
CA GLN A 131 -2.35 -19.78 -18.16
C GLN A 131 -2.95 -18.66 -17.31
N ILE A 132 -2.28 -18.30 -16.21
CA ILE A 132 -2.69 -17.19 -15.34
C ILE A 132 -2.71 -15.86 -16.12
N GLN A 133 -1.70 -15.62 -16.95
CA GLN A 133 -1.64 -14.44 -17.81
C GLN A 133 -2.78 -14.39 -18.84
N SER A 134 -3.11 -15.53 -19.46
CA SER A 134 -4.23 -15.64 -20.41
C SER A 134 -5.57 -15.38 -19.72
N GLN A 135 -5.79 -15.96 -18.53
CA GLN A 135 -7.00 -15.75 -17.75
C GLN A 135 -7.15 -14.27 -17.38
N TYR A 136 -6.08 -13.65 -16.86
CA TYR A 136 -6.07 -12.23 -16.51
C TYR A 136 -6.46 -11.34 -17.69
N GLN A 137 -5.92 -11.60 -18.90
CA GLN A 137 -6.28 -10.83 -20.09
C GLN A 137 -7.76 -10.98 -20.45
N GLY A 138 -8.31 -12.19 -20.33
CA GLY A 138 -9.73 -12.45 -20.54
C GLY A 138 -10.61 -11.67 -19.56
N ASP A 139 -10.24 -11.66 -18.28
CA ASP A 139 -10.99 -10.97 -17.24
C ASP A 139 -10.93 -9.44 -17.40
N VAL A 140 -9.76 -8.89 -17.73
CA VAL A 140 -9.62 -7.46 -18.05
C VAL A 140 -10.49 -7.06 -19.24
N LYS A 141 -10.55 -7.89 -20.29
CA LYS A 141 -11.40 -7.63 -21.45
C LYS A 141 -12.88 -7.57 -21.06
N LYS A 142 -13.35 -8.54 -20.27
CA LYS A 142 -14.74 -8.58 -19.77
C LYS A 142 -15.05 -7.37 -18.89
N LEU A 143 -14.14 -7.01 -18.00
CA LEU A 143 -14.26 -5.86 -17.13
C LEU A 143 -14.39 -4.56 -17.93
N ASN A 144 -13.49 -4.34 -18.89
CA ASN A 144 -13.51 -3.18 -19.77
C ASN A 144 -14.81 -3.10 -20.58
N GLN A 145 -15.30 -4.23 -21.08
CA GLN A 145 -16.57 -4.29 -21.79
C GLN A 145 -17.75 -3.91 -20.89
N SER A 146 -17.76 -4.39 -19.65
CA SER A 146 -18.79 -4.02 -18.65
C SER A 146 -18.81 -2.51 -18.38
N TYR A 147 -17.64 -1.92 -18.14
CA TYR A 147 -17.54 -0.47 -17.91
C TYR A 147 -17.90 0.35 -19.15
N ALA A 148 -17.48 -0.08 -20.34
CA ALA A 148 -17.87 0.57 -21.59
C ALA A 148 -19.39 0.56 -21.79
N GLN A 149 -20.05 -0.56 -21.49
CA GLN A 149 -21.51 -0.66 -21.57
C GLN A 149 -22.20 0.22 -20.53
N ALA A 150 -21.67 0.28 -19.29
CA ALA A 150 -22.21 1.14 -18.24
C ALA A 150 -22.13 2.62 -18.65
N ILE A 151 -20.98 3.05 -19.17
CA ILE A 151 -20.77 4.41 -19.67
C ILE A 151 -21.74 4.69 -20.83
N TYR A 152 -21.82 3.80 -21.83
CA TYR A 152 -22.75 3.93 -22.96
C TYR A 152 -24.20 4.10 -22.50
N ASN A 153 -24.66 3.31 -21.53
CA ASN A 153 -26.01 3.38 -20.99
C ASN A 153 -26.27 4.72 -20.29
N VAL A 154 -25.29 5.24 -19.54
CA VAL A 154 -25.39 6.56 -18.89
C VAL A 154 -25.42 7.66 -19.94
N THR A 155 -24.53 7.64 -20.94
CA THR A 155 -24.50 8.62 -22.02
C THR A 155 -25.80 8.63 -22.83
N LYS A 156 -26.41 7.45 -23.06
CA LYS A 156 -27.70 7.33 -23.73
C LYS A 156 -28.85 7.96 -22.93
N LYS A 157 -28.82 7.90 -21.59
CA LYS A 157 -29.83 8.50 -20.71
C LYS A 157 -29.69 10.02 -20.59
N LEU A 158 -28.50 10.56 -20.86
CA LEU A 158 -28.20 11.99 -20.82
C LEU A 158 -28.46 12.69 -22.16
N ARG A 159 -28.77 11.94 -23.22
CA ARG A 159 -29.29 12.43 -24.50
C ARG A 159 -30.80 12.35 -24.51
#